data_AF-A0A2N0QNZ1-F1
#
_entry.id   AF-A0A2N0QNZ1-F1
#
_cell.length_a   1.000
_cell.length_b   1.000
_cell.length_c   1.000
_cell.angle_alpha   90.00
_cell.angle_beta   90.00
_cell.angle_gamma   90.00
#
_symmetry.space_group_name_H-M   'P 1'
#
loop_
_entity.id
_entity.type
_entity.pdbx_description
1 polymer ?
#
loop_
_entity_poly.entity_id
_entity_poly.type
_entity_poly.pdbx_seq_one_letter_code
_entity_poly.pdbx_strand_id
1 'polypeptide(L)'
;ELLYKDFGNKIVSIDNSKKKIEEDIEKQTFEVQTNSFQVEYEEAVSQYKKEFSNWESGAKIDIVKIRGIILPLIEKILADRSIMFDLNSYSNPKDYMYHHCVATGLISSVIAQKLGFDKGVILQMATAGSLADCGMAKIPARIRDKKQALNQAEFNEIRKHPIYSFQLVKDLPALKEDMKQAIIEHHERLDGS
;
A
#
# COMPACT_ATOMS: atom_id res chain seq x y z
N GLU A 1 11.03 -50.74 35.92
CA GLU A 1 11.57 -49.44 35.46
C GLU A 1 11.65 -49.26 33.95
N LEU A 2 11.82 -50.31 33.13
CA LEU A 2 11.95 -50.17 31.67
C LEU A 2 10.65 -49.76 30.94
N LEU A 3 9.47 -50.18 31.42
CA LEU A 3 8.18 -49.87 30.77
C LEU A 3 7.74 -48.39 30.84
N TYR A 4 8.17 -47.65 31.87
CA TYR A 4 7.79 -46.23 32.03
C TYR A 4 8.62 -45.28 31.16
N LYS A 5 9.88 -45.64 30.83
CA LYS A 5 10.74 -44.84 29.95
C LYS A 5 10.27 -44.85 28.50
N ASP A 6 9.76 -45.99 28.02
CA ASP A 6 9.26 -46.11 26.64
C ASP A 6 7.97 -45.31 26.40
N PHE A 7 7.06 -45.26 27.38
CA PHE A 7 5.85 -44.44 27.27
C PHE A 7 6.16 -42.94 27.25
N GLY A 8 7.09 -42.47 28.11
CA GLY A 8 7.52 -41.07 28.12
C GLY A 8 8.15 -40.62 26.81
N ASN A 9 9.03 -41.44 26.22
CA ASN A 9 9.64 -41.15 24.92
C ASN A 9 8.62 -41.11 23.78
N LYS A 10 7.62 -42.01 23.82
CA LYS A 10 6.55 -42.05 22.81
C LYS A 10 5.65 -40.82 22.88
N ILE A 11 5.31 -40.33 24.09
CA ILE A 11 4.52 -39.11 24.28
C ILE A 11 5.29 -37.88 23.78
N VAL A 12 6.57 -37.73 24.13
CA VAL A 12 7.41 -36.61 23.66
C VAL A 12 7.57 -36.62 22.13
N SER A 13 7.66 -37.80 21.51
CA SER A 13 7.73 -37.91 20.04
C SER A 13 6.42 -37.52 19.34
N ILE A 14 5.27 -37.76 19.97
CA ILE A 14 3.95 -37.36 19.46
C ILE A 14 3.75 -35.84 19.59
N ASP A 15 4.23 -35.24 20.69
CA ASP A 15 4.13 -33.80 20.91
C ASP A 15 5.01 -33.00 19.94
N ASN A 16 6.24 -33.46 19.71
CA ASN A 16 7.16 -32.85 18.74
C ASN A 16 6.66 -32.99 17.29
N SER A 17 6.00 -34.10 16.95
CA SER A 17 5.42 -34.27 15.61
C SER A 17 4.17 -33.43 15.41
N LYS A 18 3.31 -33.25 16.42
CA LYS A 18 2.20 -32.29 16.38
C LYS A 18 2.67 -30.86 16.20
N LYS A 19 3.67 -30.43 16.97
CA LYS A 19 4.22 -29.07 16.90
C LYS A 19 4.82 -28.76 15.53
N LYS A 20 5.51 -29.73 14.93
CA LYS A 20 6.05 -29.61 13.57
C LYS A 20 4.94 -29.54 12.51
N ILE A 21 3.87 -30.33 12.66
CA ILE A 21 2.71 -30.27 11.77
C ILE A 21 2.01 -28.91 11.89
N GLU A 22 1.87 -28.36 13.10
CA GLU A 22 1.31 -27.02 13.32
C GLU A 22 2.17 -25.93 12.68
N GLU A 23 3.50 -25.96 12.85
CA GLU A 23 4.44 -25.04 12.20
C GLU A 23 4.45 -25.15 10.66
N ASP A 24 4.33 -26.36 10.13
CA ASP A 24 4.29 -26.62 8.67
C ASP A 24 2.93 -26.17 8.07
N ILE A 25 1.82 -26.36 8.79
CA ILE A 25 0.49 -25.85 8.40
C ILE A 25 0.50 -24.32 8.45
N GLU A 26 1.05 -23.71 9.49
CA GLU A 26 1.12 -22.25 9.64
C GLU A 26 1.96 -21.64 8.50
N LYS A 27 3.09 -22.25 8.15
CA LYS A 27 3.90 -21.86 6.97
C LYS A 27 3.16 -22.02 5.65
N GLN A 28 2.49 -23.15 5.42
CA GLN A 28 1.72 -23.36 4.18
C GLN A 28 0.55 -22.37 4.07
N THR A 29 -0.14 -22.09 5.17
CA THR A 29 -1.26 -21.14 5.19
C THR A 29 -0.75 -19.72 4.91
N PHE A 30 0.39 -19.36 5.49
CA PHE A 30 1.09 -18.10 5.23
C PHE A 30 1.57 -17.97 3.78
N GLU A 31 2.19 -19.00 3.20
CA GLU A 31 2.62 -19.01 1.79
C GLU A 31 1.45 -18.93 0.80
N VAL A 32 0.31 -19.56 1.10
CA VAL A 32 -0.89 -19.47 0.27
C VAL A 32 -1.55 -18.09 0.38
N GLN A 33 -1.62 -17.51 1.59
CA GLN A 33 -2.14 -16.16 1.79
C GLN A 33 -1.26 -15.07 1.16
N THR A 34 0.07 -15.18 1.29
CA THR A 34 1.02 -14.24 0.68
C THR A 34 0.96 -14.31 -0.85
N ASN A 35 0.88 -15.51 -1.43
CA ASN A 35 0.66 -15.67 -2.87
C ASN A 35 -0.70 -15.09 -3.33
N SER A 36 -1.76 -15.23 -2.52
CA SER A 36 -3.07 -14.61 -2.82
C SER A 36 -3.04 -13.08 -2.73
N PHE A 37 -2.36 -12.52 -1.72
CA PHE A 37 -2.27 -11.07 -1.57
C PHE A 37 -1.42 -10.45 -2.68
N GLN A 38 -0.28 -11.04 -3.01
CA GLN A 38 0.60 -10.51 -4.05
C GLN A 38 -0.13 -10.39 -5.40
N VAL A 39 -0.88 -11.42 -5.81
CA VAL A 39 -1.66 -11.38 -7.07
C VAL A 39 -2.69 -10.25 -7.07
N GLU A 40 -3.43 -10.08 -5.97
CA GLU A 40 -4.41 -8.99 -5.86
C GLU A 40 -3.74 -7.61 -5.79
N TYR A 41 -2.58 -7.51 -5.16
CA TYR A 41 -1.79 -6.28 -5.11
C TYR A 41 -1.26 -5.89 -6.50
N GLU A 42 -0.74 -6.84 -7.26
CA GLU A 42 -0.29 -6.62 -8.64
C GLU A 42 -1.46 -6.19 -9.55
N GLU A 43 -2.63 -6.80 -9.40
CA GLU A 43 -3.85 -6.40 -10.11
C GLU A 43 -4.30 -5.00 -9.71
N ALA A 44 -4.28 -4.65 -8.42
CA ALA A 44 -4.60 -3.32 -7.94
C ALA A 44 -3.64 -2.26 -8.51
N VAL A 45 -2.34 -2.57 -8.58
CA VAL A 45 -1.33 -1.70 -9.19
C VAL A 45 -1.57 -1.53 -10.69
N SER A 46 -1.95 -2.60 -11.39
CA SER A 46 -2.33 -2.54 -12.82
C SER A 46 -3.55 -1.64 -13.05
N GLN A 47 -4.58 -1.78 -12.21
CA GLN A 47 -5.78 -0.93 -12.27
C GLN A 47 -5.46 0.53 -11.92
N TYR A 48 -4.65 0.76 -10.89
CA TYR A 48 -4.21 2.11 -10.51
C TYR A 48 -3.43 2.78 -11.64
N LYS A 49 -2.52 2.05 -12.29
CA LYS A 49 -1.78 2.52 -13.47
C LYS A 49 -2.71 2.92 -14.61
N LYS A 50 -3.78 2.16 -14.86
CA LYS A 50 -4.80 2.50 -15.87
C LYS A 50 -5.51 3.81 -15.52
N GLU A 51 -5.91 4.01 -14.26
CA GLU A 51 -6.52 5.27 -13.83
C GLU A 51 -5.52 6.43 -13.93
N PHE A 52 -4.25 6.21 -13.57
CA PHE A 52 -3.21 7.21 -13.73
C PHE A 52 -3.06 7.70 -15.17
N SER A 53 -3.03 6.78 -16.16
CA SER A 53 -2.99 7.15 -17.58
C SER A 53 -4.24 7.91 -18.05
N ASN A 54 -5.40 7.67 -17.44
CA ASN A 54 -6.58 8.49 -17.69
C ASN A 54 -6.38 9.93 -17.18
N TRP A 55 -5.75 10.11 -16.01
CA TRP A 55 -5.47 11.43 -15.43
C TRP A 55 -4.42 12.21 -16.22
N GLU A 56 -3.43 11.51 -16.80
CA GLU A 56 -2.48 12.08 -17.77
C GLU A 56 -3.22 12.65 -18.98
N SER A 57 -4.27 11.95 -19.43
CA SER A 57 -5.14 12.37 -20.54
C SER A 57 -6.17 13.43 -20.15
N GLY A 58 -6.16 13.91 -18.90
CA GLY A 58 -7.04 14.97 -18.41
C GLY A 58 -8.36 14.49 -17.78
N ALA A 59 -8.57 13.18 -17.62
CA ALA A 59 -9.72 12.67 -16.88
C ALA A 59 -9.69 13.12 -15.42
N LYS A 60 -10.88 13.29 -14.84
CA LYS A 60 -11.03 13.54 -13.40
C LYS A 60 -10.84 12.25 -12.60
N ILE A 61 -10.45 12.37 -11.34
CA ILE A 61 -10.37 11.24 -10.42
C ILE A 61 -11.78 10.71 -10.14
N ASP A 62 -11.95 9.41 -10.34
CA ASP A 62 -13.10 8.66 -9.88
C ASP A 62 -12.76 7.99 -8.55
N ILE A 63 -13.19 8.60 -7.45
CA ILE A 63 -12.90 8.11 -6.10
C ILE A 63 -13.52 6.74 -5.82
N VAL A 64 -14.61 6.38 -6.49
CA VAL A 64 -15.25 5.07 -6.32
C VAL A 64 -14.34 3.99 -6.89
N LYS A 65 -13.73 4.22 -8.05
CA LYS A 65 -12.74 3.30 -8.61
C LYS A 65 -11.50 3.17 -7.73
N ILE A 66 -10.96 4.28 -7.23
CA ILE A 66 -9.79 4.24 -6.34
C ILE A 66 -10.08 3.43 -5.08
N ARG A 67 -11.24 3.64 -4.46
CA ARG A 67 -11.67 2.82 -3.32
C ARG A 67 -11.84 1.35 -3.70
N GLY A 68 -12.40 1.06 -4.87
CA GLY A 68 -12.54 -0.30 -5.37
C GLY A 68 -11.20 -1.03 -5.55
N ILE A 69 -10.16 -0.29 -5.96
CA ILE A 69 -8.78 -0.81 -6.09
C ILE A 69 -8.18 -1.15 -4.72
N ILE A 70 -8.29 -0.25 -3.75
CA ILE A 70 -7.55 -0.40 -2.47
C ILE A 70 -8.31 -1.16 -1.38
N LEU A 71 -9.65 -1.15 -1.38
CA LEU A 71 -10.45 -1.70 -0.29
C LEU A 71 -10.20 -3.20 -0.03
N PRO A 72 -10.12 -4.09 -1.06
CA PRO A 72 -9.83 -5.50 -0.82
C PRO A 72 -8.48 -5.72 -0.13
N LEU A 73 -7.48 -4.90 -0.48
CA LEU A 73 -6.13 -4.98 0.08
C LEU A 73 -6.08 -4.44 1.51
N ILE A 74 -6.84 -3.38 1.81
CA ILE A 74 -6.96 -2.82 3.17
C ILE A 74 -7.48 -3.91 4.13
N GLU A 75 -8.53 -4.64 3.76
CA GLU A 75 -9.08 -5.68 4.62
C GLU A 75 -8.04 -6.75 4.97
N LYS A 76 -7.22 -7.16 3.99
CA LYS A 76 -6.18 -8.17 4.17
C LYS A 76 -5.00 -7.67 4.99
N ILE A 77 -4.45 -6.48 4.69
CA ILE A 77 -3.29 -5.94 5.41
C ILE A 77 -3.64 -5.55 6.85
N LEU A 78 -4.90 -5.24 7.14
CA LEU A 78 -5.37 -4.99 8.50
C LEU A 78 -5.62 -6.28 9.29
N ALA A 79 -5.89 -7.40 8.61
CA ALA A 79 -5.99 -8.73 9.21
C ALA A 79 -4.61 -9.33 9.49
N ASP A 80 -3.67 -9.15 8.56
CA ASP A 80 -2.27 -9.54 8.73
C ASP A 80 -1.34 -8.37 8.37
N ARG A 81 -0.79 -7.75 9.41
CA ARG A 81 0.12 -6.61 9.27
C ARG A 81 1.52 -7.01 8.81
N SER A 82 1.87 -8.30 8.84
CA SER A 82 3.19 -8.76 8.39
C SER A 82 3.39 -8.51 6.88
N ILE A 83 2.30 -8.54 6.11
CA ILE A 83 2.24 -8.20 4.68
C ILE A 83 2.87 -6.84 4.38
N MET A 84 2.79 -5.87 5.30
CA MET A 84 3.40 -4.55 5.12
C MET A 84 4.91 -4.65 4.83
N PHE A 85 5.60 -5.59 5.48
CA PHE A 85 7.05 -5.75 5.34
C PHE A 85 7.43 -6.33 3.97
N ASP A 86 6.50 -6.98 3.29
CA ASP A 86 6.70 -7.59 1.98
C ASP A 86 6.35 -6.66 0.81
N LEU A 87 5.66 -5.53 1.05
CA LEU A 87 5.21 -4.60 -0.01
C LEU A 87 6.34 -4.14 -0.93
N ASN A 88 7.54 -3.95 -0.38
CA ASN A 88 8.71 -3.58 -1.18
C ASN A 88 9.14 -4.70 -2.14
N SER A 89 9.03 -5.97 -1.72
CA SER A 89 9.38 -7.13 -2.55
C SER A 89 8.45 -7.32 -3.75
N TYR A 90 7.20 -6.84 -3.63
CA TYR A 90 6.22 -6.87 -4.72
C TYR A 90 6.44 -5.74 -5.75
N SER A 91 7.24 -4.73 -5.41
CA SER A 91 7.48 -3.59 -6.29
C SER A 91 8.48 -3.92 -7.39
N ASN A 92 8.36 -3.25 -8.54
CA ASN A 92 9.34 -3.36 -9.62
C ASN A 92 9.75 -1.97 -10.13
N PRO A 93 10.97 -1.80 -10.68
CA PRO A 93 11.46 -0.49 -11.12
C PRO A 93 10.65 0.15 -12.25
N LYS A 94 9.99 -0.65 -13.10
CA LYS A 94 9.24 -0.15 -14.26
C LYS A 94 7.97 0.57 -13.83
N ASP A 95 7.30 0.04 -12.82
CA ASP A 95 5.99 0.49 -12.35
C ASP A 95 6.04 1.01 -10.90
N TYR A 96 7.25 1.35 -10.42
CA TYR A 96 7.53 1.73 -9.03
C TYR A 96 6.59 2.79 -8.48
N MET A 97 6.29 3.84 -9.25
CA MET A 97 5.42 4.93 -8.80
C MET A 97 4.00 4.43 -8.48
N TYR A 98 3.46 3.49 -9.26
CA TYR A 98 2.13 2.94 -9.02
C TYR A 98 2.13 2.03 -7.79
N HIS A 99 3.17 1.22 -7.62
CA HIS A 99 3.39 0.45 -6.39
C HIS A 99 3.49 1.38 -5.17
N HIS A 100 4.26 2.47 -5.27
CA HIS A 100 4.41 3.45 -4.21
C HIS A 100 3.06 4.03 -3.80
N CYS A 101 2.23 4.48 -4.75
CA CYS A 101 0.90 5.02 -4.46
C CYS A 101 0.04 4.00 -3.70
N VAL A 102 -0.08 2.77 -4.21
CA VAL A 102 -0.91 1.73 -3.57
C VAL A 102 -0.35 1.41 -2.18
N ALA A 103 0.96 1.16 -2.05
CA ALA A 103 1.60 0.85 -0.77
C ALA A 103 1.45 1.97 0.27
N THR A 104 1.64 3.24 -0.13
CA THR A 104 1.45 4.40 0.75
C THR A 104 0.02 4.46 1.30
N GLY A 105 -0.99 4.17 0.47
CA GLY A 105 -2.37 4.03 0.92
C GLY A 105 -2.56 2.91 1.95
N LEU A 106 -2.01 1.72 1.68
CA LEU A 106 -2.11 0.58 2.60
C LEU A 106 -1.41 0.85 3.93
N ILE A 107 -0.20 1.43 3.90
CA ILE A 107 0.55 1.79 5.10
C ILE A 107 -0.20 2.85 5.91
N SER A 108 -0.77 3.86 5.24
CA SER A 108 -1.60 4.89 5.90
C SER A 108 -2.79 4.27 6.63
N SER A 109 -3.42 3.24 6.04
CA SER A 109 -4.53 2.50 6.65
C SER A 109 -4.12 1.76 7.93
N VAL A 110 -2.94 1.15 7.93
CA VAL A 110 -2.42 0.42 9.09
C VAL A 110 -2.03 1.39 10.21
N ILE A 111 -1.42 2.53 9.87
CA ILE A 111 -1.13 3.60 10.82
C ILE A 111 -2.44 4.10 11.45
N ALA A 112 -3.46 4.37 10.63
CA ALA A 112 -4.77 4.83 11.12
C ALA A 112 -5.40 3.85 12.10
N GLN A 113 -5.36 2.55 11.78
CA GLN A 113 -5.88 1.50 12.66
C GLN A 113 -5.07 1.42 13.97
N LYS A 114 -3.75 1.55 13.92
CA LYS A 114 -2.88 1.55 15.11
C LYS A 114 -3.15 2.75 16.03
N LEU A 115 -3.55 3.88 15.48
CA LEU A 115 -3.98 5.07 16.22
C LEU A 115 -5.41 4.97 16.78
N GLY A 116 -6.13 3.88 16.51
CA GLY A 116 -7.47 3.63 17.05
C GLY A 116 -8.60 4.33 16.28
N PHE A 117 -8.36 4.77 15.05
CA PHE A 117 -9.40 5.38 14.22
C PHE A 117 -10.44 4.36 13.73
N ASP A 118 -11.65 4.85 13.44
CA ASP A 118 -12.73 4.03 12.89
C ASP A 118 -12.50 3.64 11.43
N LYS A 119 -13.31 2.68 10.94
CA LYS A 119 -13.22 2.17 9.55
C LYS A 119 -13.38 3.26 8.49
N GLY A 120 -14.19 4.28 8.76
CA GLY A 120 -14.42 5.39 7.83
C GLY A 120 -13.18 6.25 7.68
N VAL A 121 -12.52 6.58 8.79
CA VAL A 121 -11.25 7.33 8.80
C VAL A 121 -10.12 6.50 8.20
N ILE A 122 -10.03 5.20 8.52
CA ILE A 122 -9.05 4.29 7.92
C ILE A 122 -9.14 4.30 6.39
N LEU A 123 -10.36 4.17 5.83
CA LEU A 123 -10.58 4.22 4.39
C LEU A 123 -10.24 5.59 3.80
N GLN A 124 -10.56 6.68 4.50
CA GLN A 124 -10.20 8.05 4.10
C GLN A 124 -8.68 8.23 4.02
N MET A 125 -7.95 7.80 5.05
CA MET A 125 -6.48 7.88 5.08
C MET A 125 -5.83 7.00 4.02
N ALA A 126 -6.36 5.79 3.79
CA ALA A 126 -5.88 4.92 2.73
C ALA A 126 -6.09 5.53 1.34
N THR A 127 -7.28 6.11 1.11
CA THR A 127 -7.60 6.82 -0.13
C THR A 127 -6.66 8.01 -0.31
N ALA A 128 -6.44 8.81 0.74
CA ALA A 128 -5.56 9.97 0.71
C ALA A 128 -4.12 9.59 0.40
N GLY A 129 -3.57 8.61 1.10
CA GLY A 129 -2.22 8.09 0.86
C GLY A 129 -2.06 7.55 -0.56
N SER A 130 -3.08 6.87 -1.10
CA SER A 130 -3.05 6.38 -2.48
C SER A 130 -3.10 7.49 -3.54
N LEU A 131 -3.55 8.69 -3.17
CA LEU A 131 -3.69 9.84 -4.06
C LEU A 131 -2.64 10.93 -3.80
N ALA A 132 -1.76 10.76 -2.82
CA ALA A 132 -0.74 11.77 -2.46
C ALA A 132 0.11 12.19 -3.67
N ASP A 133 0.47 11.22 -4.52
CA ASP A 133 1.27 11.42 -5.73
C ASP A 133 0.47 11.45 -7.04
N CYS A 134 -0.86 11.50 -7.01
CA CYS A 134 -1.67 11.49 -8.25
C CYS A 134 -1.35 12.68 -9.20
N GLY A 135 -0.86 13.79 -8.64
CA GLY A 135 -0.37 14.97 -9.36
C GLY A 135 0.84 14.70 -10.24
N MET A 136 1.55 13.58 -10.06
CA MET A 136 2.59 13.14 -11.00
C MET A 136 2.04 12.91 -12.41
N ALA A 137 0.73 12.70 -12.56
CA ALA A 137 0.06 12.63 -13.87
C ALA A 137 0.05 13.97 -14.62
N LYS A 138 0.33 15.10 -13.94
CA LYS A 138 0.44 16.43 -14.54
C LYS A 138 1.87 16.83 -14.89
N ILE A 139 2.85 16.06 -14.42
CA ILE A 139 4.25 16.26 -14.77
C ILE A 139 4.51 15.70 -16.18
N PRO A 140 5.17 16.45 -17.08
CA PRO A 140 5.50 15.94 -18.40
C PRO A 140 6.29 14.62 -18.31
N ALA A 141 5.88 13.59 -19.06
CA ALA A 141 6.51 12.27 -19.05
C ALA A 141 8.03 12.33 -19.32
N ARG A 142 8.47 13.25 -20.20
CA ARG A 142 9.91 13.49 -20.46
C ARG A 142 10.72 13.92 -19.24
N ILE A 143 10.07 14.46 -18.21
CA ILE A 143 10.66 14.86 -16.94
C ILE A 143 10.48 13.74 -15.91
N ARG A 144 9.24 13.27 -15.73
CA ARG A 144 8.88 12.25 -14.74
C ARG A 144 9.61 10.92 -14.96
N ASP A 145 9.68 10.46 -16.21
CA ASP A 145 10.21 9.14 -16.56
C ASP A 145 11.69 9.19 -17.01
N LYS A 146 12.35 10.32 -16.76
CA LYS A 146 13.74 10.55 -17.15
C LYS A 146 14.68 9.63 -16.35
N LYS A 147 15.52 8.87 -17.05
CA LYS A 147 16.50 7.95 -16.43
C LYS A 147 17.80 8.62 -16.00
N GLN A 148 18.12 9.79 -16.58
CA GLN A 148 19.29 10.58 -16.23
C GLN A 148 18.98 11.55 -15.09
N ALA A 149 20.01 12.13 -14.49
CA ALA A 149 19.86 13.18 -13.50
C ALA A 149 18.97 14.32 -14.02
N LEU A 150 18.06 14.77 -13.16
CA LEU A 150 17.22 15.94 -13.40
C LEU A 150 18.06 17.21 -13.25
N ASN A 151 17.85 18.18 -14.13
CA ASN A 151 18.34 19.53 -13.89
C ASN A 151 17.45 20.25 -12.86
N GLN A 152 17.88 21.42 -12.40
CA GLN A 152 17.14 22.16 -11.37
C GLN A 152 15.71 22.51 -11.78
N ALA A 153 15.46 22.86 -13.04
CA ALA A 153 14.13 23.21 -13.52
C ALA A 153 13.20 21.99 -13.58
N GLU A 154 13.72 20.85 -14.04
CA GLU A 154 13.02 19.56 -14.06
C GLU A 154 12.68 19.09 -12.64
N PHE A 155 13.63 19.21 -11.71
CA PHE A 155 13.41 18.88 -10.30
C PHE A 155 12.35 19.78 -9.67
N ASN A 156 12.42 21.10 -9.92
CA ASN A 156 11.41 22.06 -9.46
C ASN A 156 10.02 21.76 -10.03
N GLU A 157 9.92 21.22 -11.24
CA GLU A 157 8.65 20.79 -11.80
C GLU A 157 8.09 19.59 -11.05
N ILE A 158 8.90 18.56 -10.78
CA ILE A 158 8.48 17.40 -9.98
C ILE A 158 8.01 17.84 -8.59
N ARG A 159 8.67 18.80 -7.94
CA ARG A 159 8.27 19.32 -6.62
C ARG A 159 6.89 19.97 -6.59
N LYS A 160 6.26 20.25 -7.74
CA LYS A 160 4.89 20.75 -7.82
C LYS A 160 3.83 19.65 -7.73
N HIS A 161 4.20 18.37 -7.80
CA HIS A 161 3.21 17.28 -7.78
C HIS A 161 2.24 17.32 -6.58
N PRO A 162 2.59 17.76 -5.35
CA PRO A 162 1.61 17.82 -4.27
C PRO A 162 0.51 18.86 -4.55
N ILE A 163 0.90 20.00 -5.16
CA ILE A 163 -0.04 21.03 -5.61
C ILE A 163 -0.95 20.47 -6.69
N TYR A 164 -0.40 19.72 -7.66
CA TYR A 164 -1.19 19.08 -8.71
C TYR A 164 -2.10 17.98 -8.16
N SER A 165 -1.65 17.21 -7.16
CA SER A 165 -2.47 16.21 -6.47
C SER A 165 -3.66 16.88 -5.80
N PHE A 166 -3.41 17.95 -5.05
CA PHE A 166 -4.48 18.75 -4.44
C PHE A 166 -5.48 19.28 -5.47
N GLN A 167 -5.00 19.84 -6.58
CA GLN A 167 -5.85 20.33 -7.65
C GLN A 167 -6.73 19.24 -8.27
N LEU A 168 -6.25 18.00 -8.33
CA LEU A 168 -7.02 16.86 -8.82
C LEU A 168 -8.10 16.38 -7.84
N VAL A 169 -7.88 16.54 -6.54
CA VAL A 169 -8.77 16.00 -5.49
C VAL A 169 -9.66 17.04 -4.79
N LYS A 170 -9.36 18.34 -4.91
CA LYS A 170 -10.03 19.41 -4.14
C LYS A 170 -11.55 19.44 -4.33
N ASP A 171 -12.04 19.07 -5.52
CA ASP A 171 -13.46 19.09 -5.87
C ASP A 171 -14.14 17.73 -5.63
N LEU A 172 -13.46 16.76 -5.02
CA LEU A 172 -14.04 15.46 -4.66
C LEU A 172 -14.84 15.58 -3.35
N PRO A 173 -16.18 15.50 -3.38
CA PRO A 173 -17.01 15.68 -2.18
C PRO A 173 -16.89 14.50 -1.20
N ALA A 174 -16.52 13.32 -1.70
CA ALA A 174 -16.41 12.11 -0.89
C ALA A 174 -15.06 11.99 -0.15
N LEU A 175 -14.11 12.90 -0.40
CA LEU A 175 -12.83 12.99 0.30
C LEU A 175 -12.90 14.15 1.30
N LYS A 176 -12.64 13.89 2.59
CA LYS A 176 -12.72 14.93 3.64
C LYS A 176 -11.64 16.00 3.45
N GLU A 177 -11.88 17.21 3.94
CA GLU A 177 -10.94 18.33 3.84
C GLU A 177 -9.57 18.00 4.47
N ASP A 178 -9.54 17.40 5.65
CA ASP A 178 -8.28 16.99 6.30
C ASP A 178 -7.46 16.02 5.44
N MET A 179 -8.12 15.20 4.62
CA MET A 179 -7.44 14.28 3.69
C MET A 179 -6.86 15.02 2.48
N LYS A 180 -7.56 16.05 1.99
CA LYS A 180 -7.04 16.93 0.93
C LYS A 180 -5.84 17.72 1.43
N GLN A 181 -5.88 18.14 2.70
CA GLN A 181 -4.76 18.81 3.35
C GLN A 181 -3.56 17.86 3.48
N ALA A 182 -3.78 16.62 3.96
CA ALA A 182 -2.72 15.63 4.03
C ALA A 182 -2.06 15.37 2.65
N ILE A 183 -2.83 15.38 1.56
CA ILE A 183 -2.30 15.22 0.19
C ILE A 183 -1.39 16.38 -0.21
N ILE A 184 -1.71 17.64 0.12
CA ILE A 184 -0.83 18.76 -0.25
C ILE A 184 0.41 18.85 0.66
N GLU A 185 0.29 18.43 1.92
CA GLU A 185 1.35 18.54 2.94
C GLU A 185 2.24 17.29 3.07
N HIS A 186 2.07 16.25 2.24
CA HIS A 186 2.74 14.96 2.49
C HIS A 186 4.29 14.98 2.39
N HIS A 187 4.89 16.05 1.87
CA HIS A 187 6.36 16.28 1.90
C HIS A 187 6.81 17.23 3.00
N GLU A 188 5.89 17.85 3.73
CA GLU A 188 6.23 18.78 4.81
C GLU A 188 6.86 18.04 6.00
N ARG A 189 7.74 18.76 6.70
CA ARG A 189 8.45 18.26 7.88
C ARG A 189 8.01 19.04 9.10
N LEU A 190 7.99 18.39 10.26
CA LEU A 190 7.58 19.04 11.53
C LEU A 190 8.50 20.20 11.95
N ASP A 191 9.72 20.25 11.43
CA ASP A 191 10.68 21.34 11.65
C ASP A 191 10.57 22.47 10.61
N GLY A 192 9.67 22.33 9.62
CA GLY A 192 9.45 23.30 8.56
C GLY A 192 10.53 23.32 7.46
N SER A 193 11.38 22.29 7.36
CA SER A 193 12.42 22.16 6.33
C SER A 193 11.97 21.53 5.00
#